data_AF-A0A3N5FVE5-F1
#
_entry.id   AF-A0A3N5FVE5-F1
#
_cell.length_a   1.000
_cell.length_b   1.000
_cell.length_c   1.000
_cell.angle_alpha   90.00
_cell.angle_beta   90.00
_cell.angle_gamma   90.00
#
_symmetry.space_group_name_H-M   'P 1'
#
loop_
_entity.id
_entity.type
_entity.pdbx_description
1 polymer ?
#
loop_
_entity_poly.entity_id
_entity_poly.type
_entity_poly.pdbx_seq_one_letter_code
_entity_poly.pdbx_strand_id
1 'polypeptide(L)'
;LYRLALPAVMAALLVTLFCGSLETSVLPASNEKVAQLKDRIRGRETARTYRRADRQWLFGQGRYIYNYIHYDDRRQSLQRLQVFDFDERHRMTRRLFAQEARYIGEAWVFTDGWARAFDAVELTAYDRFQAPKIVHYPETPDYFISEIRPPEQMRYGELKDYIRELQESGQAVPELKVQLHRKIAFPVISLIMAVVALPFAFRLGRQGALYGIGVSVVLGMVFLGIYAFFSTMGEAGALPPVVAVWSPGAVFAILSVYLFLGVRT
;
A
#
# COMPACT_ATOMS: atom_id res chain seq x y z
N LEU A 1 -30.02 30.20 -5.79
CA LEU A 1 -29.24 28.94 -5.89
C LEU A 1 -27.81 29.11 -5.39
N TYR A 2 -26.96 29.97 -6.01
CA TYR A 2 -25.56 30.16 -5.55
C TYR A 2 -25.40 30.57 -4.08
N ARG A 3 -26.25 31.46 -3.54
CA ARG A 3 -26.24 31.84 -2.12
C ARG A 3 -26.62 30.72 -1.14
N LEU A 4 -27.38 29.71 -1.59
CA LEU A 4 -27.76 28.53 -0.80
C LEU A 4 -26.74 27.40 -0.96
N ALA A 5 -26.09 27.29 -2.13
CA ALA A 5 -25.06 26.30 -2.40
C ALA A 5 -23.74 26.63 -1.68
N LEU A 6 -23.37 27.91 -1.57
CA LEU A 6 -22.11 28.35 -0.95
C LEU A 6 -21.92 27.84 0.50
N PRO A 7 -22.87 28.00 1.45
CA PRO A 7 -22.69 27.48 2.81
C PRO A 7 -22.62 25.96 2.85
N ALA A 8 -23.34 25.26 1.96
CA ALA A 8 -23.30 23.81 1.88
C ALA A 8 -21.95 23.29 1.36
N VAL A 9 -21.37 23.95 0.34
CA VAL A 9 -20.04 23.64 -0.18
C VAL A 9 -18.96 23.94 0.85
N MET A 10 -19.07 25.05 1.58
CA MET A 10 -18.15 25.38 2.67
C MET A 10 -18.19 24.33 3.79
N ALA A 11 -19.38 23.88 4.19
CA ALA A 11 -19.53 22.80 5.16
C ALA A 11 -18.92 21.48 4.65
N ALA A 12 -19.16 21.12 3.39
CA ALA A 12 -18.58 19.94 2.76
C ALA A 12 -17.04 20.01 2.73
N LEU A 13 -16.47 21.18 2.43
CA LEU A 13 -15.04 21.40 2.41
C LEU A 13 -14.43 21.26 3.81
N LEU A 14 -15.07 21.82 4.83
CA LEU A 14 -14.64 21.66 6.23
C LEU A 14 -14.67 20.20 6.68
N VAL A 15 -15.75 19.48 6.39
CA VAL A 15 -15.87 18.04 6.71
C VAL A 15 -14.79 17.24 5.98
N THR A 16 -14.53 17.55 4.70
CA THR A 16 -13.49 16.89 3.91
C THR A 16 -12.10 17.13 4.49
N LEU A 17 -11.78 18.37 4.88
CA LEU A 17 -10.50 18.71 5.50
C LEU A 17 -10.33 18.01 6.86
N PHE A 18 -11.41 17.96 7.64
CA PHE A 18 -11.41 17.25 8.92
C PHE A 18 -11.18 15.74 8.73
N CYS A 19 -11.94 15.09 7.84
CA CYS A 19 -11.78 13.68 7.51
C CYS A 19 -10.38 13.38 6.94
N GLY A 20 -9.88 14.20 6.02
CA GLY A 20 -8.53 14.05 5.47
C GLY A 20 -7.45 14.17 6.53
N SER A 21 -7.58 15.09 7.49
CA SER A 21 -6.66 15.24 8.61
C SER A 21 -6.63 14.01 9.52
N LEU A 22 -7.81 13.42 9.79
CA LEU A 22 -7.91 12.16 10.53
C LEU A 22 -7.23 11.01 9.77
N GLU A 23 -7.42 10.95 8.45
CA GLU A 23 -6.84 9.91 7.61
C GLU A 23 -5.31 9.99 7.53
N THR A 24 -4.74 11.20 7.48
CA THR A 24 -3.28 11.37 7.42
C THR A 24 -2.58 11.20 8.76
N SER A 25 -3.25 11.53 9.87
CA SER A 25 -2.61 11.65 11.18
C SER A 25 -3.03 10.56 12.16
N VAL A 26 -4.34 10.31 12.27
CA VAL A 26 -4.92 9.45 13.32
C VAL A 26 -5.01 8.00 12.86
N LEU A 27 -5.40 7.76 11.61
CA LEU A 27 -5.59 6.42 11.06
C LEU A 27 -4.30 5.58 11.07
N PRO A 28 -3.13 6.09 10.59
CA PRO A 28 -1.91 5.31 10.56
C PRO A 28 -1.41 4.97 11.97
N ALA A 29 -1.46 5.94 12.89
CA ALA A 29 -1.03 5.75 14.27
C ALA A 29 -1.92 4.76 15.04
N SER A 30 -3.22 4.78 14.78
CA SER A 30 -4.18 3.85 15.38
C SER A 30 -4.00 2.44 14.82
N ASN A 31 -3.86 2.31 13.50
CA ASN A 31 -3.66 1.00 12.85
C ASN A 31 -2.34 0.34 13.28
N GLU A 32 -1.27 1.11 13.46
CA GLU A 32 0.01 0.59 13.97
C GLU A 32 -0.15 -0.01 15.38
N LYS A 33 -0.85 0.68 16.29
CA LYS A 33 -1.11 0.18 17.65
C LYS A 33 -1.94 -1.11 17.64
N VAL A 34 -2.95 -1.19 16.78
CA VAL A 34 -3.77 -2.40 16.62
C VAL A 34 -2.94 -3.57 16.12
N ALA A 35 -2.05 -3.34 15.14
CA ALA A 35 -1.16 -4.36 14.62
C ALA A 35 -0.22 -4.91 15.71
N GLN A 36 0.43 -4.02 16.47
CA GLN A 36 1.30 -4.40 17.60
C GLN A 36 0.56 -5.22 18.66
N LEU A 37 -0.69 -4.85 18.97
CA LEU A 37 -1.50 -5.58 19.94
C LEU A 37 -1.91 -6.97 19.43
N LYS A 38 -2.29 -7.08 18.15
CA LYS A 38 -2.67 -8.34 17.50
C LYS A 38 -1.51 -9.34 17.51
N ASP A 39 -0.29 -8.88 17.28
CA ASP A 39 0.89 -9.74 17.31
C ASP A 39 1.23 -10.22 18.73
N ARG A 40 1.08 -9.35 19.74
CA ARG A 40 1.22 -9.74 21.16
C ARG A 40 0.20 -10.82 21.55
N ILE A 41 -1.06 -10.67 21.14
CA ILE A 41 -2.12 -11.66 21.42
C ILE A 41 -1.84 -13.00 20.71
N ARG A 42 -1.26 -12.97 19.52
CA ARG A 42 -0.90 -14.17 18.74
C ARG A 42 0.39 -14.86 19.22
N GLY A 43 1.02 -14.40 20.31
CA GLY A 43 2.27 -14.97 20.82
C GLY A 43 3.46 -14.79 19.87
N ARG A 44 3.38 -13.84 18.93
CA ARG A 44 4.45 -13.53 17.99
C ARG A 44 5.40 -12.52 18.63
N GLU A 45 6.19 -12.97 19.62
CA GLU A 45 7.17 -12.15 20.37
C GLU A 45 8.45 -11.78 19.60
N THR A 46 8.56 -12.13 18.31
CA THR A 46 9.71 -11.68 17.54
C THR A 46 9.69 -10.16 17.44
N ALA A 47 10.77 -9.52 17.89
CA ALA A 47 11.01 -8.08 17.79
C ALA A 47 11.10 -7.63 16.32
N ARG A 48 9.95 -7.62 15.63
CA ARG A 48 9.83 -7.09 14.28
C ARG A 48 9.92 -5.58 14.38
N THR A 49 10.86 -4.98 13.66
CA THR A 49 11.00 -3.53 13.66
C THR A 49 9.83 -2.92 12.89
N TYR A 50 8.74 -2.59 13.59
CA TYR A 50 7.58 -1.91 12.99
C TYR A 50 7.95 -0.54 12.41
N ARG A 51 9.07 0.06 12.82
CA ARG A 51 9.44 1.45 12.51
C ARG A 51 9.78 1.74 11.05
N ARG A 52 10.13 0.77 10.21
CA ARG A 52 10.55 1.03 8.82
C ARG A 52 10.04 -0.02 7.83
N ALA A 53 9.07 0.37 7.00
CA ALA A 53 8.49 -0.48 5.96
C ALA A 53 9.47 -0.74 4.79
N ASP A 54 10.48 0.11 4.65
CA ASP A 54 11.55 0.02 3.65
C ASP A 54 12.56 -1.10 3.92
N ARG A 55 12.68 -1.57 5.18
CA ARG A 55 13.70 -2.58 5.54
C ARG A 55 13.19 -3.51 6.63
N GLN A 56 12.70 -4.68 6.20
CA GLN A 56 12.32 -5.73 7.12
C GLN A 56 13.58 -6.41 7.65
N TRP A 57 13.65 -6.63 8.96
CA TRP A 57 14.68 -7.42 9.61
C TRP A 57 13.99 -8.61 10.26
N LEU A 58 14.33 -9.82 9.82
CA LEU A 58 13.83 -11.08 10.38
C LEU A 58 14.99 -11.89 10.94
N PHE A 59 14.80 -12.46 12.13
CA PHE A 59 15.74 -13.37 12.77
C PHE A 59 15.31 -14.81 12.48
N GLY A 60 16.04 -15.50 11.61
CA GLY A 60 15.83 -16.91 11.26
C GLY A 60 16.18 -17.88 12.39
N GLN A 61 16.56 -19.12 12.06
CA GLN A 61 16.91 -20.18 13.02
C GLN A 61 18.16 -19.89 13.90
N GLY A 62 18.14 -18.82 14.70
CA GLY A 62 19.17 -18.43 15.67
C GLY A 62 20.50 -17.93 15.07
N ARG A 63 20.85 -18.34 13.85
CA ARG A 63 22.10 -18.01 13.17
C ARG A 63 21.97 -17.08 11.97
N TYR A 64 20.76 -16.92 11.44
CA TYR A 64 20.50 -16.11 10.25
C TYR A 64 19.75 -14.83 10.59
N ILE A 65 20.20 -13.72 10.01
CA ILE A 65 19.42 -12.49 9.97
C ILE A 65 19.16 -12.16 8.50
N TYR A 66 17.89 -11.96 8.19
CA TYR A 66 17.41 -11.60 6.86
C TYR A 66 17.04 -10.12 6.85
N ASN A 67 17.55 -9.41 5.85
CA ASN A 67 17.10 -8.06 5.54
C ASN A 67 16.61 -7.97 4.10
N TYR A 68 15.36 -7.56 3.91
CA TYR A 68 14.75 -7.44 2.58
C TYR A 68 13.75 -6.29 2.55
N ILE A 69 13.41 -5.86 1.33
CA ILE A 69 12.49 -4.74 1.11
C ILE A 69 11.06 -5.24 0.93
N HIS A 70 10.89 -6.27 0.11
CA HIS A 70 9.57 -6.78 -0.26
C HIS A 70 9.64 -8.27 -0.56
N TYR A 71 8.56 -8.96 -0.18
CA TYR A 71 8.28 -10.34 -0.54
C TYR A 71 7.05 -10.35 -1.46
N ASP A 72 7.22 -10.82 -2.69
CA ASP A 72 6.15 -11.04 -3.65
C ASP A 72 5.63 -12.47 -3.48
N ASP A 73 4.44 -12.61 -2.90
CA ASP A 73 3.81 -13.89 -2.61
C ASP A 73 3.43 -14.67 -3.89
N ARG A 74 3.07 -13.97 -4.97
CA ARG A 74 2.69 -14.61 -6.24
C ARG A 74 3.89 -15.25 -6.93
N ARG A 75 5.06 -14.61 -6.84
CA ARG A 75 6.31 -15.08 -7.44
C ARG A 75 7.20 -15.84 -6.48
N GLN A 76 6.83 -15.91 -5.19
CA GLN A 76 7.66 -16.40 -4.09
C GLN A 76 9.08 -15.83 -4.16
N SER A 77 9.17 -14.51 -4.29
CA SER A 77 10.44 -13.81 -4.51
C SER A 77 10.69 -12.68 -3.53
N LEU A 78 11.93 -12.57 -3.05
CA LEU A 78 12.44 -11.53 -2.18
C LEU A 78 13.25 -10.51 -2.98
N GLN A 79 13.02 -9.22 -2.71
CA GLN A 79 13.69 -8.11 -3.35
C GLN A 79 14.75 -7.50 -2.43
N ARG A 80 15.95 -7.29 -2.99
CA ARG A 80 17.15 -6.78 -2.30
C ARG A 80 17.45 -7.55 -1.01
N LEU A 81 17.45 -8.87 -1.11
CA LEU A 81 17.68 -9.77 0.01
C LEU A 81 19.15 -9.71 0.45
N GLN A 82 19.33 -9.47 1.74
CA GLN A 82 20.59 -9.62 2.46
C GLN A 82 20.44 -10.72 3.49
N VAL A 83 21.38 -11.65 3.48
CA VAL A 83 21.49 -12.70 4.48
C VAL A 83 22.78 -12.49 5.25
N PHE A 84 22.65 -12.41 6.56
CA PHE A 84 23.77 -12.37 7.49
C PHE A 84 23.81 -13.71 8.24
N ASP A 85 24.92 -14.42 8.12
CA ASP A 85 25.17 -15.70 8.78
C ASP A 85 26.13 -15.48 9.96
N PHE A 86 25.75 -16.01 11.11
CA PHE A 86 26.47 -15.90 12.36
C PHE A 86 26.90 -17.28 12.86
N ASP A 87 28.10 -17.39 13.44
CA ASP A 87 28.53 -18.59 14.16
C ASP A 87 27.86 -18.69 15.54
N GLU A 88 28.06 -19.80 16.24
CA GLU A 88 27.56 -20.02 17.62
C GLU A 88 28.09 -18.98 18.62
N ARG A 89 29.21 -18.31 18.30
CA ARG A 89 29.82 -17.23 19.08
C ARG A 89 29.31 -15.84 18.65
N HIS A 90 28.24 -15.78 17.85
CA HIS A 90 27.60 -14.57 17.35
C HIS A 90 28.54 -13.68 16.49
N ARG A 91 29.56 -14.27 15.87
CA ARG A 91 30.43 -13.58 14.92
C ARG A 91 29.90 -13.77 13.51
N MET A 92 29.84 -12.68 12.74
CA MET A 92 29.39 -12.73 11.35
C MET A 92 30.43 -13.46 10.50
N THR A 93 30.04 -14.60 9.93
CA THR A 93 30.92 -15.43 9.09
C THR A 93 30.68 -15.21 7.62
N ARG A 94 29.44 -14.86 7.24
CA ARG A 94 29.08 -14.64 5.84
C ARG A 94 28.03 -13.55 5.71
N ARG A 95 28.17 -12.75 4.66
CA ARG A 95 27.14 -11.82 4.20
C ARG A 95 26.87 -12.08 2.74
N LEU A 96 25.60 -12.28 2.40
CA LEU A 96 25.15 -12.45 1.04
C LEU A 96 24.17 -11.34 0.70
N PHE A 97 24.28 -10.79 -0.49
CA PHE A 97 23.36 -9.81 -1.06
C PHE A 97 22.93 -10.29 -2.44
N ALA A 98 21.65 -10.17 -2.77
CA ALA A 98 21.16 -10.29 -4.14
C ALA A 98 20.03 -9.30 -4.41
N GLN A 99 19.91 -8.88 -5.66
CA GLN A 99 18.82 -8.02 -6.10
C GLN A 99 17.48 -8.75 -6.08
N GLU A 100 17.45 -10.00 -6.53
CA GLU A 100 16.28 -10.87 -6.48
C GLU A 100 16.68 -12.24 -5.92
N ALA A 101 15.87 -12.80 -5.04
CA ALA A 101 15.97 -14.19 -4.61
C ALA A 101 14.61 -14.87 -4.79
N ARG A 102 14.53 -15.88 -5.64
CA ARG A 102 13.28 -16.60 -5.93
C ARG A 102 13.32 -18.01 -5.36
N TYR A 103 12.25 -18.46 -4.74
CA TYR A 103 12.13 -19.84 -4.30
C TYR A 103 11.66 -20.73 -5.46
N ILE A 104 12.47 -21.73 -5.84
CA ILE A 104 12.17 -22.65 -6.94
C ILE A 104 12.51 -24.09 -6.52
N GLY A 105 11.54 -24.99 -6.65
CA GLY A 105 11.68 -26.39 -6.20
C GLY A 105 11.69 -26.46 -4.67
N GLU A 106 12.87 -26.36 -4.07
CA GLU A 106 13.08 -26.34 -2.62
C GLU A 106 14.25 -25.42 -2.20
N ALA A 107 14.74 -24.58 -3.12
CA ALA A 107 15.92 -23.75 -2.87
C ALA A 107 15.71 -22.29 -3.28
N TRP A 108 16.45 -21.40 -2.62
CA TRP A 108 16.50 -19.99 -2.98
C TRP A 108 17.52 -19.77 -4.09
N VAL A 109 17.04 -19.20 -5.19
CA VAL A 109 17.81 -18.87 -6.39
C VAL A 109 18.09 -17.38 -6.40
N PHE A 110 19.34 -17.01 -6.13
CA PHE A 110 19.79 -15.63 -6.00
C PHE A 110 20.29 -15.10 -7.35
N THR A 111 19.84 -13.93 -7.76
CA THR A 111 20.18 -13.29 -9.04
C THR A 111 20.75 -11.90 -8.81
N ASP A 112 21.83 -11.57 -9.55
CA ASP A 112 22.58 -10.31 -9.47
C ASP A 112 22.95 -9.90 -8.04
N GLY A 113 24.08 -10.41 -7.56
CA GLY A 113 24.45 -10.29 -6.16
C GLY A 113 25.93 -10.49 -5.88
N TRP A 114 26.25 -10.53 -4.59
CA TRP A 114 27.58 -10.84 -4.10
C TRP A 114 27.53 -11.59 -2.78
N ALA A 115 28.55 -12.40 -2.53
CA ALA A 115 28.79 -13.07 -1.26
C ALA A 115 30.15 -12.65 -0.71
N ARG A 116 30.19 -12.38 0.60
CA ARG A 116 31.40 -12.09 1.36
C ARG A 116 31.50 -13.10 2.50
N ALA A 117 32.67 -13.71 2.65
CA ALA A 117 33.00 -14.51 3.82
C ALA A 117 34.00 -13.74 4.69
N PHE A 118 33.85 -13.88 6.00
CA PHE A 118 34.67 -13.21 7.00
C PHE A 118 35.25 -14.24 7.95
N ASP A 119 36.51 -14.03 8.34
CA ASP A 119 37.09 -14.68 9.51
C ASP A 119 37.45 -13.60 10.54
N ALA A 120 36.68 -13.56 11.63
CA ALA A 120 36.66 -12.52 12.66
C ALA A 120 36.41 -11.08 12.14
N VAL A 121 37.40 -10.47 11.48
CA VAL A 121 37.36 -9.08 10.95
C VAL A 121 37.89 -9.01 9.51
N GLU A 122 38.62 -10.02 9.05
CA GLU A 122 39.21 -10.01 7.71
C GLU A 122 38.26 -10.61 6.68
N LEU A 123 38.17 -9.96 5.52
CA LEU A 123 37.43 -10.45 4.37
C LEU A 123 38.24 -11.58 3.72
N THR A 124 37.78 -12.82 3.87
CA THR A 124 38.49 -14.01 3.36
C THR A 124 38.08 -14.39 1.94
N ALA A 125 36.84 -14.07 1.54
CA ALA A 125 36.37 -14.32 0.18
C ALA A 125 35.35 -13.28 -0.28
N TYR A 126 35.46 -12.86 -1.55
CA TYR A 126 34.45 -12.05 -2.24
C TYR A 126 34.11 -12.69 -3.58
N ASP A 127 32.84 -13.02 -3.77
CA ASP A 127 32.33 -13.62 -4.99
C ASP A 127 31.14 -12.79 -5.49
N ARG A 128 31.24 -12.27 -6.72
CA ARG A 128 30.16 -11.52 -7.36
C ARG A 128 29.55 -12.39 -8.44
N PHE A 129 28.24 -12.57 -8.38
CA PHE A 129 27.52 -13.42 -9.31
C PHE A 129 26.44 -12.62 -10.02
N GLN A 130 26.42 -12.72 -11.36
CA GLN A 130 25.31 -12.23 -12.18
C GLN A 130 24.33 -13.35 -12.53
N ALA A 131 24.86 -14.57 -12.70
CA ALA A 131 24.07 -15.76 -12.96
C ALA A 131 23.36 -16.29 -11.68
N PRO A 132 22.26 -17.03 -11.83
CA PRO A 132 21.51 -17.59 -10.71
C PRO A 132 22.39 -18.49 -9.83
N LYS A 133 22.49 -18.17 -8.54
CA LYS A 133 23.21 -18.97 -7.54
C LYS A 133 22.20 -19.66 -6.62
N ILE A 134 22.21 -20.98 -6.63
CA ILE A 134 21.33 -21.78 -5.76
C ILE A 134 21.96 -21.86 -4.38
N VAL A 135 21.23 -21.41 -3.35
CA VAL A 135 21.65 -21.53 -1.96
C VAL A 135 20.50 -22.12 -1.15
N HIS A 136 20.84 -23.11 -0.33
CA HIS A 136 19.89 -23.74 0.58
C HIS A 136 19.90 -22.98 1.91
N TYR A 137 18.78 -22.35 2.21
CA TYR A 137 18.48 -21.76 3.52
C TYR A 137 17.28 -22.51 4.12
N PRO A 138 17.23 -22.73 5.44
CA PRO A 138 16.19 -23.53 6.06
C PRO A 138 14.81 -22.85 6.06
N GLU A 139 14.75 -21.53 5.91
CA GLU A 139 13.51 -20.77 5.88
C GLU A 139 12.79 -20.89 4.52
N THR A 140 11.58 -21.46 4.54
CA THR A 140 10.67 -21.55 3.40
C THR A 140 9.98 -20.21 3.11
N PRO A 141 9.34 -20.03 1.94
CA PRO A 141 8.62 -18.80 1.62
C PRO A 141 7.61 -18.39 2.68
N ASP A 142 6.91 -19.35 3.30
CA ASP A 142 5.94 -19.12 4.38
C ASP A 142 6.51 -18.36 5.59
N TYR A 143 7.82 -18.51 5.83
CA TYR A 143 8.52 -17.77 6.88
C TYR A 143 8.63 -16.27 6.58
N PHE A 144 8.72 -15.92 5.29
CA PHE A 144 8.81 -14.56 4.78
C PHE A 144 7.45 -13.95 4.43
N ILE A 145 6.36 -14.73 4.52
CA ILE A 145 4.98 -14.23 4.56
C ILE A 145 4.77 -13.50 5.90
N SER A 146 5.45 -12.36 6.05
CA SER A 146 5.09 -11.36 7.03
C SER A 146 3.83 -10.66 6.51
N GLU A 147 2.86 -10.38 7.40
CA GLU A 147 1.86 -9.33 7.18
C GLU A 147 2.67 -8.03 6.98
N ILE A 148 3.12 -7.77 5.74
CA ILE A 148 3.73 -6.53 5.28
C ILE A 148 2.84 -5.42 5.83
N ARG A 149 3.43 -4.37 6.41
CA ARG A 149 2.64 -3.21 6.86
C ARG A 149 1.75 -2.83 5.66
N PRO A 150 0.42 -3.02 5.75
CA PRO A 150 -0.45 -2.78 4.61
C PRO A 150 -0.21 -1.35 4.13
N PRO A 151 -0.17 -1.06 2.84
CA PRO A 151 0.16 0.29 2.38
C PRO A 151 -0.89 1.32 2.87
N GLU A 152 -2.07 0.88 3.29
CA GLU A 152 -3.07 1.66 4.02
C GLU A 152 -2.54 2.19 5.37
N GLN A 153 -1.65 1.47 6.04
CA GLN A 153 -1.02 1.85 7.31
C GLN A 153 0.22 2.73 7.15
N MET A 154 0.75 2.89 5.94
CA MET A 154 1.89 3.76 5.68
C MET A 154 1.44 5.21 5.49
N ARG A 155 2.25 6.17 5.93
CA ARG A 155 2.06 7.58 5.55
C ARG A 155 2.36 7.75 4.06
N TYR A 156 1.83 8.82 3.46
CA TYR A 156 2.02 9.10 2.04
C TYR A 156 3.51 9.14 1.62
N GLY A 157 4.35 9.81 2.42
CA GLY A 157 5.80 9.88 2.17
C GLY A 157 6.47 8.50 2.23
N GLU A 158 6.18 7.73 3.28
CA GLU A 158 6.72 6.37 3.46
C GLU A 158 6.35 5.46 2.27
N LEU A 159 5.08 5.50 1.84
CA LEU A 159 4.62 4.70 0.70
C LEU A 159 5.28 5.15 -0.61
N LYS A 160 5.48 6.45 -0.81
CA LYS A 160 6.14 7.00 -2.00
C LYS A 160 7.60 6.55 -2.08
N ASP A 161 8.32 6.63 -0.97
CA ASP A 161 9.73 6.20 -0.89
C ASP A 161 9.84 4.68 -1.06
N TYR A 162 8.91 3.91 -0.47
CA TYR A 162 8.82 2.47 -0.66
C TYR A 162 8.60 2.06 -2.13
N ILE A 163 7.68 2.72 -2.82
CA ILE A 163 7.45 2.49 -4.26
C ILE A 163 8.71 2.81 -5.06
N ARG A 164 9.40 3.92 -4.75
CA ARG A 164 10.63 4.29 -5.44
C ARG A 164 11.69 3.20 -5.30
N GLU A 165 11.91 2.69 -4.09
CA GLU A 165 12.94 1.68 -3.85
C GLU A 165 12.63 0.35 -4.57
N LEU A 166 11.35 -0.03 -4.66
CA LEU A 166 10.91 -1.19 -5.43
C LEU A 166 11.04 -1.01 -6.94
N GLN A 167 10.82 0.20 -7.44
CA GLN A 167 11.02 0.48 -8.87
C GLN A 167 12.51 0.49 -9.22
N GLU A 168 13.37 0.98 -8.32
CA GLU A 168 14.83 0.92 -8.49
C GLU A 168 15.37 -0.52 -8.48
N SER A 169 14.67 -1.46 -7.82
CA SER A 169 14.97 -2.89 -7.90
C SER A 169 14.38 -3.58 -9.14
N GLY A 170 13.75 -2.83 -10.05
CA GLY A 170 13.17 -3.36 -11.29
C GLY A 170 11.77 -3.97 -11.15
N GLN A 171 11.13 -3.87 -9.98
CA GLN A 171 9.81 -4.45 -9.75
C GLN A 171 8.69 -3.50 -10.20
N ALA A 172 7.75 -4.04 -10.98
CA ALA A 172 6.52 -3.35 -11.33
C ALA A 172 5.49 -3.52 -10.20
N VAL A 173 5.10 -2.41 -9.57
CA VAL A 173 4.15 -2.40 -8.43
C VAL A 173 2.93 -1.52 -8.70
N PRO A 174 2.06 -1.89 -9.67
CA PRO A 174 0.88 -1.10 -10.03
C PRO A 174 -0.10 -0.94 -8.85
N GLU A 175 -0.28 -1.99 -8.05
CA GLU A 175 -1.12 -1.98 -6.85
C GLU A 175 -0.71 -0.90 -5.85
N LEU A 176 0.57 -0.86 -5.45
CA LEU A 176 1.09 0.16 -4.53
C LEU A 176 0.91 1.59 -5.07
N LYS A 177 1.07 1.78 -6.39
CA LYS A 177 0.84 3.08 -7.03
C LYS A 177 -0.62 3.49 -7.00
N VAL A 178 -1.55 2.57 -7.19
CA VAL A 178 -3.00 2.84 -7.04
C VAL A 178 -3.29 3.24 -5.60
N GLN A 179 -2.76 2.51 -4.62
CA GLN A 179 -2.93 2.85 -3.20
C GLN A 179 -2.37 4.24 -2.86
N LEU A 180 -1.22 4.63 -3.43
CA LEU A 180 -0.66 5.97 -3.25
C LEU A 180 -1.60 7.06 -3.77
N HIS A 181 -2.18 6.89 -4.97
CA HIS A 181 -3.14 7.84 -5.53
C HIS A 181 -4.44 7.86 -4.74
N ARG A 182 -4.89 6.70 -4.24
CA ARG A 182 -6.08 6.57 -3.41
C ARG A 182 -6.01 7.42 -2.14
N LYS A 183 -4.85 7.49 -1.49
CA LYS A 183 -4.66 8.36 -0.29
C LYS A 183 -4.94 9.84 -0.56
N ILE A 184 -4.65 10.35 -1.77
CA ILE A 184 -4.96 11.74 -2.15
C ILE A 184 -6.37 11.86 -2.70
N ALA A 185 -6.80 10.87 -3.48
CA ALA A 185 -8.10 10.92 -4.13
C ALA A 185 -9.25 10.77 -3.14
N PHE A 186 -9.09 10.05 -2.03
CA PHE A 186 -10.15 9.83 -1.04
C PHE A 186 -10.77 11.14 -0.50
N PRO A 187 -10.00 12.13 -0.01
CA PRO A 187 -10.59 13.41 0.40
C PRO A 187 -11.19 14.17 -0.79
N VAL A 188 -10.54 14.16 -1.96
CA VAL A 188 -11.06 14.88 -3.14
C VAL A 188 -12.38 14.31 -3.63
N ILE A 189 -12.50 12.98 -3.68
CA ILE A 189 -13.70 12.25 -4.05
C ILE A 189 -14.83 12.51 -3.05
N SER A 190 -14.52 12.57 -1.75
CA SER A 190 -15.49 12.90 -0.72
C SER A 190 -16.11 14.28 -0.96
N LEU A 191 -15.29 15.27 -1.34
CA LEU A 191 -15.76 16.60 -1.73
C LEU A 191 -16.61 16.55 -3.01
N ILE A 192 -16.19 15.82 -4.04
CA ILE A 192 -16.94 15.66 -5.29
C ILE A 192 -18.32 15.06 -4.99
N MET A 193 -18.40 14.02 -4.16
CA MET A 193 -19.66 13.37 -3.80
C MET A 193 -20.59 14.30 -3.02
N ALA A 194 -20.04 15.14 -2.14
CA ALA A 194 -20.83 16.17 -1.46
C ALA A 194 -21.41 17.20 -2.45
N VAL A 195 -20.64 17.59 -3.47
CA VAL A 195 -21.13 18.48 -4.54
C VAL A 195 -22.17 17.78 -5.41
N VAL A 196 -21.97 16.50 -5.73
CA VAL A 196 -22.96 15.66 -6.44
C VAL A 196 -24.28 15.62 -5.69
N ALA A 197 -24.27 15.57 -4.36
CA ALA A 197 -25.50 15.51 -3.57
C ALA A 197 -26.38 16.78 -3.72
N LEU A 198 -25.81 17.95 -4.06
CA LEU A 198 -26.54 19.22 -4.16
C LEU A 198 -27.65 19.22 -5.23
N PRO A 199 -27.38 18.96 -6.53
CA PRO A 199 -28.44 18.94 -7.54
C PRO A 199 -29.52 17.89 -7.25
N PHE A 200 -29.15 16.74 -6.68
CA PHE A 200 -30.12 15.72 -6.27
C PHE A 200 -31.00 16.20 -5.11
N ALA A 201 -30.43 16.84 -4.09
CA ALA A 201 -31.19 17.40 -2.97
C ALA A 201 -32.22 18.44 -3.43
N PHE A 202 -31.83 19.35 -4.33
CA PHE A 202 -32.75 20.38 -4.84
C PHE A 202 -33.86 19.81 -5.73
N ARG A 203 -33.55 18.79 -6.55
CA ARG A 203 -34.51 18.22 -7.50
C ARG A 203 -35.46 17.21 -6.85
N LEU A 204 -34.96 16.39 -5.93
CA LEU A 204 -35.73 15.32 -5.26
C LEU A 204 -36.36 15.76 -3.95
N GLY A 205 -35.96 16.88 -3.35
CA GLY A 205 -36.58 17.40 -2.12
C GLY A 205 -38.11 17.61 -2.23
N ARG A 206 -38.64 17.73 -3.46
CA ARG A 206 -40.09 17.82 -3.72
C ARG A 206 -40.84 16.49 -3.55
N GLN A 207 -40.16 15.34 -3.56
CA GLN A 207 -40.78 14.00 -3.46
C GLN A 207 -40.73 13.39 -2.05
N GLY A 208 -40.23 14.15 -1.05
CA GLY A 208 -40.18 13.73 0.35
C GLY A 208 -38.79 13.25 0.82
N ALA A 209 -38.51 13.41 2.12
CA ALA A 209 -37.17 13.17 2.69
C ALA A 209 -36.69 11.72 2.54
N LEU A 210 -37.59 10.73 2.71
CA LEU A 210 -37.27 9.31 2.57
C LEU A 210 -36.82 8.94 1.16
N TYR A 211 -37.45 9.53 0.13
CA TYR A 211 -37.06 9.31 -1.26
C TYR A 211 -35.65 9.84 -1.55
N GLY A 212 -35.33 11.03 -1.03
CA GLY A 212 -33.99 11.61 -1.15
C GLY A 212 -32.90 10.76 -0.50
N ILE A 213 -33.18 10.20 0.69
CA ILE A 213 -32.26 9.27 1.37
C ILE A 213 -32.08 7.97 0.56
N GLY A 214 -33.16 7.39 0.05
CA GLY A 214 -33.07 6.17 -0.77
C GLY A 214 -32.20 6.37 -2.01
N VAL A 215 -32.39 7.48 -2.73
CA VAL A 215 -31.60 7.78 -3.92
C VAL A 215 -30.14 8.09 -3.60
N SER A 216 -29.84 8.76 -2.47
CA SER A 216 -28.45 9.03 -2.09
C SER A 216 -27.69 7.75 -1.74
N VAL A 217 -28.34 6.78 -1.08
CA VAL A 217 -27.76 5.46 -0.79
C VAL A 217 -27.47 4.70 -2.08
N VAL A 218 -28.44 4.64 -3.01
CA VAL A 218 -28.25 3.96 -4.31
C VAL A 218 -27.11 4.62 -5.09
N LEU A 219 -27.07 5.94 -5.14
CA LEU A 219 -26.01 6.68 -5.83
C LEU A 219 -24.63 6.41 -5.21
N GLY A 220 -24.55 6.36 -3.88
CA GLY A 220 -23.33 5.98 -3.16
C GLY A 220 -22.88 4.55 -3.47
N MET A 221 -23.81 3.60 -3.52
CA MET A 221 -23.51 2.21 -3.90
C MET A 221 -22.99 2.10 -5.34
N VAL A 222 -23.63 2.80 -6.29
CA VAL A 222 -23.16 2.84 -7.69
C VAL A 222 -21.76 3.44 -7.78
N PHE A 223 -21.52 4.54 -7.06
CA PHE A 223 -20.19 5.14 -6.99
C PHE A 223 -19.14 4.16 -6.45
N LEU A 224 -19.43 3.49 -5.32
CA LEU A 224 -18.52 2.51 -4.73
C LEU A 224 -18.23 1.34 -5.67
N GLY A 225 -19.24 0.84 -6.39
CA GLY A 225 -19.06 -0.23 -7.38
C GLY A 225 -18.15 0.19 -8.54
N ILE A 226 -18.37 1.39 -9.11
CA ILE A 226 -17.52 1.93 -10.18
C ILE A 226 -16.10 2.17 -9.66
N TYR A 227 -15.97 2.76 -8.47
CA TYR A 227 -14.67 3.04 -7.87
C TYR A 227 -13.87 1.77 -7.60
N ALA A 228 -14.52 0.72 -7.08
CA ALA A 228 -13.90 -0.58 -6.86
C ALA A 228 -13.45 -1.21 -8.18
N PHE A 229 -14.32 -1.23 -9.21
CA PHE A 229 -13.98 -1.78 -10.52
C PHE A 229 -12.74 -1.13 -11.14
N PHE A 230 -12.70 0.21 -11.20
CA PHE A 230 -11.56 0.92 -11.76
C PHE A 230 -10.28 0.73 -10.91
N SER A 231 -10.40 0.72 -9.58
CA SER A 231 -9.26 0.48 -8.68
C SER A 231 -8.66 -0.88 -8.91
N THR A 232 -9.47 -1.94 -8.98
CA THR A 232 -9.01 -3.31 -9.25
C THR A 232 -8.36 -3.44 -10.62
N MET A 233 -8.88 -2.76 -11.65
CA MET A 233 -8.23 -2.71 -12.98
C MET A 233 -6.87 -2.01 -12.93
N GLY A 234 -6.74 -0.95 -12.13
CA GLY A 234 -5.45 -0.29 -11.89
C GLY A 234 -4.46 -1.16 -11.13
N GLU A 235 -4.92 -1.87 -10.10
CA GLU A 235 -4.11 -2.78 -9.28
C GLU A 235 -3.60 -3.97 -10.11
N ALA A 236 -4.44 -4.47 -11.03
CA ALA A 236 -4.06 -5.49 -12.01
C ALA A 236 -3.08 -4.98 -13.08
N GLY A 237 -2.79 -3.68 -13.12
CA GLY A 237 -1.92 -3.06 -14.11
C GLY A 237 -2.56 -2.87 -15.49
N ALA A 238 -3.87 -3.10 -15.63
CA ALA A 238 -4.60 -2.90 -16.89
C ALA A 238 -4.82 -1.41 -17.22
N LEU A 239 -4.86 -0.56 -16.19
CA LEU A 239 -5.00 0.89 -16.34
C LEU A 239 -3.86 1.64 -15.62
N PRO A 240 -3.44 2.81 -16.12
CA PRO A 240 -2.56 3.69 -15.37
C PRO A 240 -3.18 4.07 -14.01
N PRO A 241 -2.40 4.10 -12.91
CA PRO A 241 -2.92 4.37 -11.56
C PRO A 241 -3.72 5.68 -11.44
N VAL A 242 -3.31 6.72 -12.18
CA VAL A 242 -4.02 8.00 -12.25
C VAL A 242 -5.43 7.81 -12.83
N VAL A 243 -5.54 7.10 -13.94
CA VAL A 243 -6.83 6.87 -14.60
C VAL A 243 -7.73 5.99 -13.73
N ALA A 244 -7.17 4.92 -13.15
CA ALA A 244 -7.91 4.02 -12.27
C ALA A 244 -8.57 4.76 -11.09
N VAL A 245 -7.83 5.64 -10.42
CA VAL A 245 -8.35 6.26 -9.18
C VAL A 245 -9.20 7.50 -9.46
N TRP A 246 -8.86 8.31 -10.47
CA TRP A 246 -9.49 9.62 -10.68
C TRP A 246 -10.70 9.58 -11.63
N SER A 247 -10.79 8.59 -12.52
CA SER A 247 -11.90 8.50 -13.48
C SER A 247 -13.28 8.42 -12.83
N PRO A 248 -13.50 7.59 -11.78
CA PRO A 248 -14.80 7.55 -11.11
C PRO A 248 -15.23 8.93 -10.57
N GLY A 249 -14.31 9.64 -9.91
CA GLY A 249 -14.56 10.99 -9.41
C GLY A 249 -14.87 11.97 -10.55
N ALA A 250 -14.12 11.92 -11.64
CA ALA A 250 -14.34 12.79 -12.80
C ALA A 250 -15.70 12.56 -13.46
N VAL A 251 -16.13 11.31 -13.66
CA VAL A 251 -17.43 10.97 -14.25
C VAL A 251 -18.58 11.53 -13.40
N PHE A 252 -18.52 11.35 -12.07
CA PHE A 252 -19.55 11.87 -11.17
C PHE A 252 -19.52 13.40 -11.05
N ALA A 253 -18.35 14.02 -11.10
CA ALA A 253 -18.22 15.47 -11.14
C ALA A 253 -18.89 16.05 -12.41
N ILE A 254 -18.62 15.46 -13.57
CA ILE A 254 -19.24 15.85 -14.85
C ILE A 254 -20.76 15.65 -14.78
N LEU A 255 -21.21 14.51 -14.27
CA LEU A 255 -22.64 14.22 -14.09
C LEU A 255 -23.32 15.25 -13.18
N SER A 256 -22.66 15.64 -12.08
CA SER A 256 -23.15 16.67 -11.16
C SER A 256 -23.30 18.02 -11.84
N VAL A 257 -22.26 18.47 -12.57
CA VAL A 257 -22.30 19.73 -13.33
C VAL A 257 -23.40 19.70 -14.39
N TYR A 258 -23.51 18.60 -15.13
CA TYR A 258 -24.57 18.42 -16.13
C TYR A 258 -25.97 18.50 -15.51
N LEU A 259 -26.20 17.80 -14.40
CA LEU A 259 -27.47 17.85 -13.68
C LEU A 259 -27.77 19.25 -13.15
N PHE A 260 -26.77 19.94 -12.61
CA PHE A 260 -26.91 21.28 -12.08
C PHE A 260 -27.27 22.29 -13.16
N LEU A 261 -26.64 22.22 -14.34
CA LEU A 261 -26.98 23.05 -15.51
C LEU A 261 -28.38 22.74 -16.08
N GLY A 262 -28.82 21.49 -15.97
CA GLY A 262 -30.15 21.06 -16.37
C GLY A 262 -31.29 21.44 -15.41
N VAL A 263 -30.97 21.95 -14.21
CA VAL A 263 -31.96 22.54 -13.31
C VAL A 263 -32.36 23.90 -13.88
N ARG A 264 -33.35 23.90 -14.78
CA ARG A 264 -34.01 25.13 -15.23
C ARG A 264 -34.65 25.82 -14.01
N THR A 265 -34.25 27.07 -13.81
CA THR A 265 -34.95 28.10 -13.03
C THR A 265 -36.38 28.28 -13.51
#